data_AF-A0A1Q3C9N4-F1
#
_entry.id   AF-A0A1Q3C9N4-F1
#
_cell.length_a   1.000
_cell.length_b   1.000
_cell.length_c   1.000
_cell.angle_alpha   90.00
_cell.angle_beta   90.00
_cell.angle_gamma   90.00
#
_symmetry.space_group_name_H-M   'P 1'
#
loop_
_entity.id
_entity.type
_entity.pdbx_description
1 polymer ?
#
loop_
_entity_poly.entity_id
_entity_poly.type
_entity_poly.pdbx_seq_one_letter_code
_entity_poly.pdbx_strand_id
1 'polypeptide(L)'
;MHASGSKKRKDDPKVVVKSLNNVYNCPRPAKNRNVKSPWLATHYEDRIRIQPTWKRSAFKSTILSDFNSEVSRSTCYMARKRAIDETQGSYEEQFLRLRDYGEEIIISNPGNAFIIQTERASEEELPRFKMVYVCFHGFKVGFLTGCKPFIHLDACHLKGPCRNM
;
A
#
# COMPACT_ATOMS: atom_id res chain seq x y z
N MET A 1 18.44 25.45 21.53
CA MET A 1 19.83 25.97 21.53
C MET A 1 20.05 26.78 20.26
N HIS A 2 20.04 28.11 20.36
CA HIS A 2 20.27 29.06 19.26
C HIS A 2 21.62 29.63 19.64
N ALA A 3 22.63 29.23 18.91
CA ALA A 3 23.93 29.83 18.96
C ALA A 3 24.00 30.83 17.81
N SER A 4 24.02 32.13 18.12
CA SER A 4 24.39 33.14 17.14
C SER A 4 25.91 33.14 17.00
N GLY A 5 26.38 32.67 15.85
CA GLY A 5 27.79 32.73 15.47
C GLY A 5 28.18 34.15 15.05
N SER A 6 29.44 34.52 15.22
CA SER A 6 29.98 35.73 14.60
C SER A 6 30.44 35.48 13.18
N LYS A 7 30.45 36.54 12.36
CA LYS A 7 31.11 36.52 11.05
C LYS A 7 32.53 35.97 11.24
N LYS A 8 32.87 34.94 10.46
CA LYS A 8 34.21 34.34 10.43
C LYS A 8 35.23 35.47 10.22
N ARG A 9 36.20 35.62 11.13
CA ARG A 9 37.41 36.39 10.81
C ARG A 9 38.21 35.57 9.81
N LYS A 10 38.78 36.21 8.78
CA LYS A 10 39.41 35.53 7.64
C LYS A 10 40.61 34.64 8.04
N ASP A 11 41.18 34.87 9.22
CA ASP A 11 42.50 34.33 9.59
C ASP A 11 42.47 33.29 10.74
N ASP A 12 41.29 32.88 11.23
CA ASP A 12 41.19 31.84 12.27
C ASP A 12 39.97 30.93 12.00
N PRO A 13 40.16 29.61 11.75
CA PRO A 13 39.07 28.69 11.39
C PRO A 13 38.12 28.37 12.56
N LYS A 14 38.39 28.86 13.77
CA LYS A 14 37.57 28.58 14.96
C LYS A 14 36.27 29.38 14.98
N VAL A 15 35.14 28.67 14.99
CA VAL A 15 33.81 29.25 15.20
C VAL A 15 33.60 29.44 16.70
N VAL A 16 33.56 30.70 17.15
CA VAL A 16 33.27 31.04 18.55
C VAL A 16 31.78 31.36 18.70
N VAL A 17 31.10 30.63 19.59
CA VAL A 17 29.73 30.94 20.02
C VAL A 17 29.79 32.14 20.95
N LYS A 18 29.19 33.27 20.55
CA LYS A 18 29.23 34.51 21.34
C LYS A 18 28.15 34.61 22.41
N SER A 19 27.01 33.99 22.17
CA SER A 19 25.89 34.00 23.09
C SER A 19 25.17 32.66 23.01
N LEU A 20 24.86 32.11 24.18
CA LEU A 20 24.06 30.91 24.34
C LEU A 20 22.82 31.28 25.17
N ASN A 21 21.70 31.42 24.49
CA ASN A 21 20.42 31.55 25.18
C ASN A 21 19.86 30.14 25.43
N ASN A 22 19.85 29.75 26.72
CA ASN A 22 19.32 28.46 27.17
C ASN A 22 17.80 28.46 27.33
N VAL A 23 17.16 29.65 27.34
CA VAL A 23 15.71 29.77 27.36
C VAL A 23 15.20 29.84 25.93
N TYR A 24 14.46 28.81 25.55
CA TYR A 24 13.86 28.70 24.23
C TYR A 24 12.36 28.70 24.33
N ASN A 25 11.75 29.84 24.06
CA ASN A 25 10.35 29.88 23.69
C ASN A 25 10.27 29.86 22.16
N CYS A 26 10.68 28.74 21.53
CA CYS A 26 10.31 28.53 20.14
C CYS A 26 8.87 28.01 20.14
N PRO A 27 7.88 28.81 19.71
CA PRO A 27 6.55 28.28 19.49
C PRO A 27 6.70 27.16 18.45
N ARG A 28 6.41 25.92 18.86
CA ARG A 28 6.32 24.83 17.90
C ARG A 28 5.10 25.14 17.04
N PRO A 29 5.26 25.42 15.74
CA PRO A 29 4.10 25.67 14.91
C PRO A 29 3.24 24.40 14.91
N ALA A 30 1.93 24.57 15.10
CA ALA A 30 0.99 23.46 15.09
C ALA A 30 1.03 22.67 13.78
N LYS A 31 1.55 23.25 12.68
CA LYS A 31 1.75 22.58 11.39
C LYS A 31 3.24 22.37 11.13
N ASN A 32 3.66 21.12 11.04
CA ASN A 32 5.01 20.75 10.62
C ASN A 32 5.06 20.45 9.11
N ARG A 33 5.89 21.20 8.35
CA ARG A 33 6.05 21.02 6.89
C ARG A 33 6.65 19.67 6.50
N ASN A 34 7.31 19.00 7.44
CA ASN A 34 7.96 17.70 7.20
C ASN A 34 7.00 16.52 7.41
N VAL A 35 5.88 16.72 8.12
CA VAL A 35 4.86 15.68 8.34
C VAL A 35 3.94 15.59 7.13
N LYS A 36 4.43 14.91 6.08
CA LYS A 36 3.72 14.69 4.83
C LYS A 36 3.19 13.26 4.72
N SER A 37 2.26 13.03 3.80
CA SER A 37 1.65 11.71 3.59
C SER A 37 2.65 10.58 3.26
N PRO A 38 3.75 10.77 2.50
CA PRO A 38 4.70 9.68 2.26
C PRO A 38 5.41 9.27 3.55
N TRP A 39 5.89 10.26 4.31
CA TRP A 39 6.56 10.00 5.58
C TRP A 39 5.64 9.32 6.60
N LEU A 40 4.38 9.77 6.68
CA LEU A 40 3.37 9.15 7.55
C LEU A 40 3.02 7.72 7.12
N ALA A 41 3.03 7.43 5.81
CA ALA A 41 2.76 6.09 5.30
C ALA A 41 3.84 5.11 5.77
N THR A 42 5.12 5.47 5.58
CA THR A 42 6.27 4.66 6.03
C THR A 42 6.33 4.56 7.55
N HIS A 43 6.12 5.68 8.27
CA HIS A 43 6.24 5.68 9.73
C HIS A 43 5.18 4.83 10.43
N TYR A 44 3.96 4.77 9.88
CA TYR A 44 2.85 4.00 10.45
C TYR A 44 2.53 2.73 9.67
N GLU A 45 3.43 2.28 8.79
CA GLU A 45 3.20 1.15 7.88
C GLU A 45 2.72 -0.10 8.62
N ASP A 46 3.46 -0.54 9.64
CA ASP A 46 3.11 -1.72 10.44
C ASP A 46 1.73 -1.62 11.08
N ARG A 47 1.40 -0.45 11.61
CA ARG A 47 0.11 -0.23 12.28
C ARG A 47 -1.04 -0.21 11.28
N ILE A 48 -0.81 0.37 10.10
CA ILE A 48 -1.77 0.37 8.99
C ILE A 48 -1.95 -1.04 8.43
N ARG A 49 -0.88 -1.84 8.37
CA ARG A 49 -0.91 -3.24 7.93
C ARG A 49 -1.77 -4.12 8.85
N ILE A 50 -1.64 -3.95 10.17
CA ILE A 50 -2.47 -4.67 11.16
C ILE A 50 -3.92 -4.16 11.15
N GLN A 51 -4.11 -2.84 10.98
CA GLN A 51 -5.44 -2.22 10.98
C GLN A 51 -5.69 -1.36 9.72
N PRO A 52 -6.00 -1.96 8.55
CA PRO A 52 -6.21 -1.21 7.31
C PRO A 52 -7.40 -0.24 7.36
N THR A 53 -8.38 -0.53 8.21
CA THR A 53 -9.59 0.28 8.41
C THR A 53 -9.41 1.40 9.45
N TRP A 54 -8.17 1.71 9.85
CA TRP A 54 -7.87 2.72 10.87
C TRP A 54 -8.56 4.05 10.57
N LYS A 55 -9.52 4.43 11.42
CA LYS A 55 -10.37 5.61 11.22
C LYS A 55 -9.52 6.88 11.09
N ARG A 56 -9.81 7.69 10.07
CA ARG A 56 -9.08 8.95 9.78
C ARG A 56 -9.02 9.91 10.98
N SER A 57 -10.08 9.97 11.80
CA SER A 57 -10.10 10.78 13.02
C SER A 57 -9.11 10.26 14.07
N ALA A 58 -9.10 8.95 14.31
CA ALA A 58 -8.16 8.29 15.23
C ALA A 58 -6.71 8.38 14.73
N PHE A 59 -6.50 8.30 13.42
CA PHE A 59 -5.18 8.48 12.84
C PHE A 59 -4.69 9.92 13.04
N LYS A 60 -5.54 10.91 12.78
CA LYS A 60 -5.23 12.32 13.03
C LYS A 60 -4.93 12.61 14.51
N SER A 61 -5.71 12.05 15.44
CA SER A 61 -5.46 12.25 16.88
C SER A 61 -4.15 11.61 17.33
N THR A 62 -3.78 10.47 16.73
CA THR A 62 -2.51 9.81 17.00
C THR A 62 -1.33 10.66 16.51
N ILE A 63 -1.38 11.18 15.29
CA ILE A 63 -0.33 12.08 14.76
C ILE A 63 -0.18 13.33 15.62
N LEU A 64 -1.30 13.88 16.11
CA LEU A 64 -1.28 15.00 17.03
C LEU A 64 -0.65 14.63 18.38
N SER A 65 -0.94 13.45 18.93
CA SER A 65 -0.34 12.97 20.17
C SER A 65 1.17 12.73 20.03
N ASP A 66 1.60 12.10 18.94
CA ASP A 66 2.98 11.64 18.76
C ASP A 66 3.91 12.81 18.38
N PHE A 67 3.43 13.74 17.55
CA PHE A 67 4.26 14.80 16.96
C PHE A 67 3.84 16.22 17.32
N ASN A 68 2.74 16.38 18.07
CA ASN A 68 2.12 17.68 18.33
C ASN A 68 1.90 18.49 17.04
N SER A 69 1.57 17.79 15.95
CA SER A 69 1.38 18.37 14.62
C SER A 69 -0.01 18.07 14.09
N GLU A 70 -0.70 19.12 13.67
CA GLU A 70 -1.97 19.04 12.97
C GLU A 70 -1.76 18.65 11.51
N VAL A 71 -2.51 17.64 11.09
CA VAL A 71 -2.58 17.20 9.70
C VAL A 71 -4.01 17.26 9.18
N SER A 72 -4.15 17.45 7.88
CA SER A 72 -5.46 17.46 7.24
C SER A 72 -6.05 16.04 7.14
N ARG A 73 -7.38 15.95 7.00
CA ARG A 73 -8.06 14.67 6.79
C ARG A 73 -7.64 14.00 5.48
N SER A 74 -7.36 14.79 4.44
CA SER A 74 -6.89 14.28 3.15
C SER A 74 -5.47 13.74 3.26
N THR A 75 -4.58 14.39 4.02
CA THR A 75 -3.23 13.87 4.30
C THR A 75 -3.28 12.50 4.98
N CYS A 76 -4.13 12.34 6.00
CA CYS A 76 -4.31 11.04 6.69
C CYS A 76 -4.85 9.96 5.73
N TYR A 77 -5.82 10.33 4.88
CA TYR A 77 -6.36 9.44 3.87
C TYR A 77 -5.28 8.99 2.88
N MET A 78 -4.50 9.93 2.34
CA MET A 78 -3.44 9.65 1.38
C MET A 78 -2.30 8.84 1.99
N ALA A 79 -1.92 9.10 3.24
CA ALA A 79 -0.91 8.32 3.95
C ALA A 79 -1.36 6.86 4.12
N ARG A 80 -2.61 6.66 4.57
CA ARG A 80 -3.18 5.32 4.73
C ARG A 80 -3.34 4.59 3.40
N LYS A 81 -3.85 5.28 2.38
CA LYS A 81 -3.98 4.72 1.02
C LYS A 81 -2.60 4.29 0.49
N ARG A 82 -1.61 5.18 0.59
CA ARG A 82 -0.24 4.90 0.16
C ARG A 82 0.36 3.67 0.86
N ALA A 83 0.26 3.60 2.19
CA ALA A 83 0.77 2.46 2.94
C ALA A 83 0.09 1.15 2.51
N ILE A 84 -1.24 1.16 2.29
CA ILE A 84 -1.97 -0.02 1.79
C ILE A 84 -1.51 -0.40 0.38
N ASP A 85 -1.41 0.56 -0.53
CA ASP A 85 -0.97 0.35 -1.91
C ASP A 85 0.47 -0.20 -1.95
N GLU A 86 1.37 0.30 -1.11
CA GLU A 86 2.76 -0.17 -0.98
C GLU A 86 2.84 -1.58 -0.38
N THR A 87 2.02 -1.90 0.63
CA THR A 87 1.99 -3.25 1.25
C THR A 87 1.36 -4.30 0.32
N GLN A 88 0.27 -3.96 -0.38
CA GLN A 88 -0.43 -4.90 -1.25
C GLN A 88 0.26 -5.05 -2.61
N GLY A 89 1.15 -4.13 -2.98
CA GLY A 89 1.72 -4.03 -4.31
C GLY A 89 0.72 -3.48 -5.32
N SER A 90 1.19 -3.20 -6.53
CA SER A 90 0.30 -2.79 -7.61
C SER A 90 -0.56 -3.97 -8.04
N TYR A 91 -1.82 -3.70 -8.41
CA TYR A 91 -2.65 -4.69 -9.10
C TYR A 91 -1.91 -5.27 -10.32
N GLU A 92 -1.16 -4.43 -11.04
CA GLU A 92 -0.34 -4.83 -12.18
C GLU A 92 0.70 -5.88 -11.79
N GLU A 93 1.42 -5.68 -10.68
CA GLU A 93 2.41 -6.65 -10.18
C GLU A 93 1.77 -7.99 -9.80
N GLN A 94 0.57 -7.95 -9.20
CA GLN A 94 -0.19 -9.16 -8.89
C GLN A 94 -0.66 -9.88 -10.16
N PHE A 95 -1.10 -9.13 -11.18
CA PHE A 95 -1.49 -9.67 -12.49
C PHE A 95 -0.30 -10.26 -13.25
N LEU A 96 0.91 -9.72 -13.11
CA LEU A 96 2.11 -10.28 -13.74
C LEU A 96 2.44 -11.68 -13.19
N ARG A 97 2.14 -11.94 -11.91
CA ARG A 97 2.38 -13.24 -11.25
C ARG A 97 1.31 -14.30 -11.50
N LEU A 98 0.26 -13.98 -12.25
CA LEU A 98 -0.88 -14.89 -12.44
C LEU A 98 -0.47 -16.19 -13.14
N ARG A 99 0.55 -16.12 -14.02
CA ARG A 99 1.13 -17.30 -14.68
C ARG A 99 1.93 -18.14 -13.70
N ASP A 100 2.78 -17.52 -12.89
CA ASP A 100 3.57 -18.20 -11.86
C ASP A 100 2.66 -18.95 -10.88
N TYR A 101 1.56 -18.31 -10.45
CA TYR A 101 0.55 -18.98 -9.61
C TYR A 101 -0.11 -20.16 -10.30
N GLY A 102 -0.45 -20.02 -11.59
CA GLY A 102 -1.03 -21.10 -12.36
C GLY A 102 -0.11 -22.30 -12.47
N GLU A 103 1.18 -22.04 -12.68
CA GLU A 103 2.22 -23.08 -12.74
C GLU A 103 2.38 -23.79 -11.41
N GLU A 104 2.49 -23.07 -10.29
CA GLU A 104 2.55 -23.67 -8.94
C GLU A 104 1.30 -24.50 -8.59
N ILE A 105 0.11 -24.06 -9.02
CA ILE A 105 -1.14 -24.83 -8.85
C ILE A 105 -1.08 -26.15 -9.62
N ILE A 106 -0.48 -26.16 -10.82
CA ILE A 106 -0.34 -27.38 -11.64
C ILE A 106 0.77 -28.28 -11.07
N ILE A 107 1.90 -27.71 -10.63
CA ILE A 107 3.02 -28.46 -10.05
C ILE A 107 2.60 -29.15 -8.75
N SER A 108 1.89 -28.44 -7.87
CA SER A 108 1.42 -28.98 -6.59
C SER A 108 0.47 -30.17 -6.74
N ASN A 109 -0.34 -30.19 -7.81
CA ASN A 109 -1.13 -31.36 -8.19
C ASN A 109 -1.38 -31.34 -9.71
N PRO A 110 -0.74 -32.25 -10.48
CA PRO A 110 -0.87 -32.31 -11.94
C PRO A 110 -2.31 -32.51 -12.45
N GLY A 111 -3.23 -32.96 -11.60
CA GLY A 111 -4.64 -33.09 -11.96
C GLY A 111 -5.44 -31.78 -11.90
N ASN A 112 -4.84 -30.70 -11.38
CA ASN A 112 -5.44 -29.36 -11.36
C ASN A 112 -5.46 -28.76 -12.76
N ALA A 113 -6.38 -27.83 -13.01
CA ALA A 113 -6.43 -27.04 -14.22
C ALA A 113 -6.37 -25.56 -13.88
N PHE A 114 -5.52 -24.83 -14.58
CA PHE A 114 -5.42 -23.38 -14.52
C PHE A 114 -5.32 -22.84 -15.95
N ILE A 115 -6.33 -22.08 -16.38
CA ILE A 115 -6.43 -21.60 -17.76
C ILE A 115 -6.65 -20.09 -17.73
N ILE A 116 -5.76 -19.34 -18.38
CA ILE A 116 -5.90 -17.91 -18.59
C ILE A 116 -6.44 -17.69 -20.00
N GLN A 117 -7.58 -17.02 -20.11
CA GLN A 117 -8.14 -16.60 -21.38
C GLN A 117 -7.86 -15.11 -21.61
N THR A 118 -7.32 -14.81 -22.78
CA THR A 118 -7.08 -13.43 -23.25
C THR A 118 -7.86 -13.16 -24.53
N GLU A 119 -8.19 -11.91 -24.77
CA GLU A 119 -8.89 -11.42 -25.96
C GLU A 119 -8.02 -10.38 -26.67
N ARG A 120 -8.05 -10.39 -28.01
CA ARG A 120 -7.42 -9.38 -28.86
C ARG A 120 -8.47 -8.85 -29.84
N ALA A 121 -8.58 -7.53 -29.96
CA ALA A 121 -9.50 -6.93 -30.93
C ALA A 121 -8.86 -6.88 -32.34
N SER A 122 -7.53 -6.81 -32.43
CA SER A 122 -6.76 -6.90 -33.67
C SER A 122 -5.40 -7.58 -33.42
N GLU A 123 -4.70 -7.99 -34.50
CA GLU A 123 -3.33 -8.53 -34.45
C GLU A 123 -2.32 -7.53 -33.86
N GLU A 124 -2.60 -6.23 -33.99
CA GLU A 124 -1.74 -5.13 -33.56
C GLU A 124 -1.94 -4.76 -32.08
N GLU A 125 -3.06 -5.15 -31.48
CA GLU A 125 -3.38 -4.86 -30.08
C GLU A 125 -2.80 -5.89 -29.11
N LEU A 126 -2.40 -5.40 -27.93
CA LEU A 126 -1.95 -6.26 -26.85
C LEU A 126 -3.12 -7.13 -26.34
N PRO A 127 -2.85 -8.42 -26.03
CA PRO A 127 -3.86 -9.30 -25.46
C PRO A 127 -4.37 -8.74 -24.13
N ARG A 128 -5.69 -8.51 -24.06
CA ARG A 128 -6.39 -8.14 -22.83
C ARG A 128 -6.79 -9.38 -22.07
N PHE A 129 -6.67 -9.33 -20.76
CA PHE A 129 -7.19 -10.36 -19.88
C PHE A 129 -8.72 -10.45 -20.00
N LYS A 130 -9.27 -11.66 -20.14
CA LYS A 130 -10.72 -11.91 -20.19
C LYS A 130 -11.22 -12.65 -18.96
N MET A 131 -10.64 -13.82 -18.69
CA MET A 131 -10.96 -14.59 -17.49
C MET A 131 -9.83 -15.54 -17.10
N VAL A 132 -9.92 -16.05 -15.87
CA VAL A 132 -9.21 -17.26 -15.46
C VAL A 132 -10.20 -18.31 -15.05
N TYR A 133 -9.93 -19.54 -15.48
CA TYR A 133 -10.58 -20.73 -14.97
C TYR A 133 -9.60 -21.50 -14.09
N VAL A 134 -10.01 -21.80 -12.86
CA VAL A 134 -9.26 -22.64 -11.91
C VAL A 134 -10.13 -23.82 -11.49
N CYS A 135 -9.59 -25.03 -11.56
CA CYS A 135 -10.26 -26.23 -11.11
C CYS A 135 -9.27 -27.14 -10.39
N PHE A 136 -9.53 -27.42 -9.11
CA PHE A 136 -8.70 -28.36 -8.36
C PHE A 136 -9.20 -29.78 -8.56
N HIS A 137 -8.25 -30.71 -8.79
CA HIS A 137 -8.55 -32.10 -9.09
C HIS A 137 -9.46 -32.75 -8.04
N GLY A 138 -9.16 -32.53 -6.76
CA GLY A 138 -9.92 -33.09 -5.65
C GLY A 138 -11.39 -32.68 -5.65
N PHE A 139 -11.69 -31.41 -5.99
CA PHE A 139 -13.08 -30.95 -6.11
C PHE A 139 -13.77 -31.56 -7.32
N LYS A 140 -13.08 -31.67 -8.47
CA LYS A 140 -13.63 -32.32 -9.66
C LYS A 140 -13.99 -33.78 -9.37
N VAL A 141 -13.06 -34.55 -8.80
CA VAL A 141 -13.29 -35.97 -8.48
C VAL A 141 -14.40 -36.11 -7.44
N GLY A 142 -14.32 -35.37 -6.33
CA GLY A 142 -15.33 -35.44 -5.26
C GLY A 142 -16.73 -35.03 -5.71
N PHE A 143 -16.85 -34.10 -6.66
CA PHE A 143 -18.13 -33.72 -7.25
C PHE A 143 -18.69 -34.84 -8.14
N LEU A 144 -17.85 -35.42 -9.02
CA LEU A 144 -18.26 -36.49 -9.93
C LEU A 144 -18.64 -37.78 -9.17
N THR A 145 -17.94 -38.11 -8.09
CA THR A 145 -18.22 -39.32 -7.29
C THR A 145 -19.36 -39.12 -6.29
N GLY A 146 -19.56 -37.89 -5.79
CA GLY A 146 -20.51 -37.60 -4.72
C GLY A 146 -21.95 -37.32 -5.15
N CYS A 147 -22.26 -37.38 -6.45
CA CYS A 147 -23.60 -37.09 -7.03
C CYS A 147 -24.27 -35.81 -6.45
N LYS A 148 -23.48 -34.78 -6.14
CA LYS A 148 -24.04 -33.53 -5.59
C LYS A 148 -24.73 -32.73 -6.70
N PRO A 149 -25.92 -32.16 -6.45
CA PRO A 149 -26.56 -31.28 -7.42
C PRO A 149 -25.67 -30.09 -7.75
N PHE A 150 -25.68 -29.67 -9.01
CA PHE A 150 -24.86 -28.56 -9.50
C PHE A 150 -25.25 -27.26 -8.80
N ILE A 151 -24.35 -26.69 -8.02
CA ILE A 151 -24.53 -25.37 -7.39
C ILE A 151 -23.85 -24.36 -8.30
N HIS A 152 -24.64 -23.57 -9.02
CA HIS A 152 -24.11 -22.40 -9.71
C HIS A 152 -23.96 -21.27 -8.69
N LEU A 153 -22.71 -20.92 -8.35
CA LEU A 153 -22.41 -19.70 -7.62
C LEU A 153 -22.40 -18.55 -8.64
N ASP A 154 -23.48 -17.77 -8.65
CA ASP A 154 -23.58 -16.58 -9.48
C ASP A 154 -22.49 -15.57 -9.10
N ALA A 155 -21.94 -14.89 -10.11
CA ALA A 155 -20.71 -14.15 -10.04
C ALA A 155 -20.76 -13.07 -8.94
N CYS A 156 -19.85 -13.18 -7.97
CA CYS A 156 -19.67 -12.12 -6.99
C CYS A 156 -19.05 -10.90 -7.71
N HIS A 157 -19.72 -9.75 -7.64
CA HIS A 157 -19.19 -8.50 -8.18
C HIS A 157 -17.77 -8.24 -7.65
N LEU A 158 -16.78 -8.27 -8.54
CA LEU A 158 -15.40 -7.93 -8.20
C LEU A 158 -15.37 -6.47 -7.72
N LYS A 159 -14.97 -6.27 -6.46
CA LYS A 159 -14.72 -4.93 -5.90
C LYS A 159 -13.24 -4.63 -6.09
N GLY A 160 -12.94 -3.73 -7.01
CA GLY A 160 -11.57 -3.28 -7.28
C GLY A 160 -11.54 -2.15 -8.30
N PRO A 161 -10.38 -1.50 -8.50
CA PRO A 161 -10.24 -0.43 -9.49
C PRO A 161 -10.51 -0.91 -10.93
N CYS A 162 -10.39 -2.21 -11.21
CA CYS A 162 -10.66 -2.81 -12.53
C CYS A 162 -12.14 -3.17 -12.77
N ARG A 163 -13.10 -2.54 -12.06
CA ARG A 163 -14.54 -2.88 -12.14
C ARG A 163 -15.17 -2.71 -13.54
N ASN A 164 -14.53 -1.94 -14.44
CA ASN A 164 -15.04 -1.60 -15.78
C ASN A 164 -14.01 -1.83 -16.90
N MET A 165 -13.06 -2.77 -16.74
CA MET A 165 -12.15 -3.16 -17.84
C MET A 165 -12.73 -4.26 -18.73
#